data_AF-A0A936ASD5-F1
#
_entry.id   AF-A0A936ASD5-F1
#
_cell.length_a   1.000
_cell.length_b   1.000
_cell.length_c   1.000
_cell.angle_alpha   90.00
_cell.angle_beta   90.00
_cell.angle_gamma   90.00
#
_symmetry.space_group_name_H-M   'P 1'
#
loop_
_entity.id
_entity.type
_entity.pdbx_description
1 polymer ?
#
loop_
_entity_poly.entity_id
_entity_poly.type
_entity_poly.pdbx_seq_one_letter_code
_entity_poly.pdbx_strand_id
1 'polypeptide(L)'
;MSVNREQILQTAREVLKSCSMALDETLSKPNEGKLITKPVNFSRGVTTRNDLEYLATMPASEVRNWLQGRFFIEISALPLDQKRSQLFVAAHIQGKTADPGQGTIWIEGQSNGRLEDEIIRGLAGKILGIDLSLKKRSASRRILNCEY
;
A
#
# COMPACT_ATOMS: atom_id res chain seq x y z
N MET A 1 13.03 -24.57 -0.52
CA MET A 1 11.64 -24.07 -0.46
C MET A 1 11.33 -23.39 -1.78
N SER A 2 10.44 -23.97 -2.59
CA SER A 2 9.92 -23.31 -3.80
C SER A 2 8.70 -22.50 -3.38
N VAL A 3 8.76 -21.18 -3.54
CA VAL A 3 7.62 -20.31 -3.24
C VAL A 3 6.81 -20.20 -4.52
N ASN A 4 5.78 -21.03 -4.61
CA ASN A 4 4.89 -21.02 -5.77
C ASN A 4 4.07 -19.73 -5.78
N ARG A 5 3.78 -19.21 -6.97
CA ARG A 5 2.97 -18.01 -7.17
C ARG A 5 1.63 -18.08 -6.42
N GLU A 6 0.99 -19.24 -6.42
CA GLU A 6 -0.27 -19.47 -5.70
C GLU A 6 -0.13 -19.28 -4.18
N GLN A 7 0.98 -19.73 -3.60
CA GLN A 7 1.26 -19.51 -2.18
C GLN A 7 1.45 -18.02 -1.87
N ILE A 8 2.18 -17.28 -2.73
CA ILE A 8 2.36 -15.83 -2.56
C ILE A 8 1.02 -15.11 -2.62
N LEU A 9 0.18 -15.45 -3.59
CA LEU A 9 -1.14 -14.82 -3.74
C LEU A 9 -2.06 -15.13 -2.56
N GLN A 10 -2.02 -16.37 -2.05
CA GLN A 10 -2.81 -16.76 -0.88
C GLN A 10 -2.32 -16.03 0.37
N THR A 11 -1.00 -16.00 0.62
CA THR A 11 -0.42 -15.26 1.73
C THR A 11 -0.72 -13.76 1.62
N ALA A 12 -0.65 -13.19 0.42
CA ALA A 12 -0.99 -11.79 0.19
C ALA A 12 -2.44 -11.48 0.52
N ARG A 13 -3.40 -12.33 0.14
CA ARG A 13 -4.80 -12.17 0.56
C ARG A 13 -4.97 -12.20 2.06
N GLU A 14 -4.27 -13.10 2.74
CA GLU A 14 -4.38 -13.20 4.19
C GLU A 14 -3.74 -12.01 4.91
N VAL A 15 -2.61 -11.50 4.42
CA VAL A 15 -1.98 -10.27 4.94
C VAL A 15 -2.88 -9.06 4.70
N LEU A 16 -3.48 -8.93 3.52
CA LEU A 16 -4.42 -7.85 3.24
C LEU A 16 -5.67 -7.94 4.14
N LYS A 17 -6.15 -9.16 4.40
CA LYS A 17 -7.27 -9.41 5.32
C LYS A 17 -6.91 -9.06 6.78
N SER A 18 -5.71 -9.43 7.26
CA SER A 18 -5.26 -9.05 8.60
C SER A 18 -5.06 -7.53 8.73
N CYS A 19 -4.62 -6.89 7.64
CA CYS A 19 -4.52 -5.43 7.53
C CYS A 19 -5.86 -4.70 7.36
N SER A 20 -7.00 -5.40 7.39
CA SER A 20 -8.34 -4.83 7.16
C SER A 20 -8.44 -4.07 5.82
N MET A 21 -7.66 -4.48 4.82
CA MET A 21 -7.67 -3.89 3.50
C MET A 21 -8.62 -4.66 2.60
N ALA A 22 -9.68 -3.99 2.15
CA ALA A 22 -10.59 -4.59 1.19
C ALA A 22 -9.85 -4.77 -0.14
N LEU A 23 -9.79 -6.01 -0.63
CA LEU A 23 -9.35 -6.30 -1.98
C LEU A 23 -10.38 -5.78 -2.99
N ASP A 24 -9.89 -5.22 -4.09
CA ASP A 24 -10.72 -4.88 -5.22
C ASP A 24 -10.73 -6.05 -6.20
N GLU A 25 -11.76 -6.91 -6.12
CA GLU A 25 -11.89 -8.09 -7.00
C GLU A 25 -12.13 -7.73 -8.46
N THR A 26 -12.52 -6.49 -8.77
CA THR A 26 -12.75 -6.04 -10.16
C THR A 26 -11.46 -5.66 -10.88
N LEU A 27 -10.50 -5.08 -10.14
CA LEU A 27 -9.19 -4.69 -10.66
C LEU A 27 -8.12 -5.75 -10.37
N SER A 28 -8.35 -6.62 -9.38
CA SER A 28 -7.48 -7.76 -9.11
C SER A 28 -7.64 -8.80 -10.19
N LYS A 29 -6.53 -9.13 -10.85
CA LYS A 29 -6.44 -10.22 -11.80
C LYS A 29 -5.62 -11.36 -11.19
N PRO A 30 -6.24 -12.23 -10.37
CA PRO A 30 -5.52 -13.36 -9.76
C PRO A 30 -4.90 -14.29 -10.80
N ASN A 31 -5.54 -14.44 -11.97
CA ASN A 31 -5.03 -15.18 -13.12
C ASN A 31 -3.77 -14.57 -13.75
N GLU A 32 -3.54 -13.25 -13.60
CA GLU A 32 -2.31 -12.57 -14.03
C GLU A 32 -1.32 -12.40 -12.87
N GLY A 33 -1.75 -12.66 -11.63
CA GLY A 33 -0.91 -12.59 -10.44
C GLY A 33 -0.94 -11.21 -9.80
N LYS A 34 -1.90 -10.37 -10.20
CA LYS A 34 -2.05 -8.99 -9.75
C LYS A 34 -3.23 -8.87 -8.79
N LEU A 35 -2.99 -8.28 -7.63
CA LEU A 35 -3.96 -7.96 -6.60
C LEU A 35 -3.92 -6.45 -6.39
N ILE A 36 -5.08 -5.80 -6.45
CA ILE A 36 -5.20 -4.37 -6.17
C ILE A 36 -6.13 -4.22 -4.97
N THR A 37 -5.74 -3.41 -4.00
CA THR A 37 -6.61 -3.06 -2.87
C THR A 37 -7.56 -1.93 -3.26
N LYS A 38 -8.74 -1.89 -2.63
CA LYS A 38 -9.60 -0.72 -2.70
C LYS A 38 -8.87 0.49 -2.12
N PRO A 39 -9.18 1.71 -2.59
CA PRO A 39 -8.60 2.92 -2.03
C PRO A 39 -9.00 3.08 -0.56
N VAL A 40 -8.00 3.09 0.31
CA VAL A 40 -8.14 3.31 1.75
C VAL A 40 -7.91 4.79 2.04
N ASN A 41 -8.91 5.42 2.65
CA ASN A 41 -8.81 6.80 3.10
C ASN A 41 -8.13 6.85 4.47
N PHE A 42 -6.95 7.44 4.54
CA PHE A 42 -6.14 7.43 5.78
C PHE A 42 -6.13 8.78 6.51
N SER A 43 -6.41 9.88 5.81
CA SER A 43 -6.39 11.21 6.42
C SER A 43 -7.51 12.10 5.87
N ARG A 44 -8.04 12.97 6.72
CA ARG A 44 -9.06 13.97 6.38
C ARG A 44 -8.76 15.28 7.12
N GLY A 45 -8.84 16.41 6.42
CA GLY A 45 -8.72 17.74 7.01
C GLY A 45 -7.28 18.20 7.26
N VAL A 46 -7.04 18.87 8.40
CA VAL A 46 -5.82 19.68 8.62
C VAL A 46 -4.53 18.84 8.68
N THR A 47 -4.60 17.58 9.13
CA THR A 47 -3.42 16.70 9.22
C THR A 47 -3.05 16.04 7.90
N THR A 48 -3.91 16.14 6.88
CA THR A 48 -3.72 15.46 5.59
C THR A 48 -2.44 15.84 4.90
N ARG A 49 -1.99 17.09 5.03
CA ARG A 49 -0.69 17.51 4.50
C ARG A 49 0.45 16.71 5.12
N ASN A 50 0.52 16.67 6.46
CA ASN A 50 1.59 15.99 7.18
C ASN A 50 1.56 14.48 6.93
N ASP A 51 0.38 13.89 6.82
CA ASP A 51 0.23 12.45 6.57
C ASP A 51 0.60 12.09 5.12
N LEU A 52 0.28 12.95 4.14
CA LEU A 52 0.70 12.80 2.75
C LEU A 52 2.22 12.95 2.61
N GLU A 53 2.82 14.02 3.15
CA GLU A 53 4.27 14.25 3.13
C GLU A 53 5.04 13.12 3.84
N TYR A 54 4.41 12.47 4.82
CA TYR A 54 5.00 11.32 5.50
C TYR A 54 5.08 10.05 4.63
N LEU A 55 4.17 9.88 3.67
CA LEU A 55 4.05 8.69 2.82
C LEU A 55 4.51 8.89 1.37
N ALA A 56 4.42 10.11 0.89
CA ALA A 56 4.63 10.43 -0.50
C ALA A 56 5.27 11.80 -0.64
N THR A 57 6.10 11.93 -1.66
CA THR A 57 6.55 13.22 -2.15
C THR A 57 5.45 13.75 -3.08
N MET A 58 4.60 14.61 -2.53
CA MET A 58 3.58 15.30 -3.32
C MET A 58 4.24 16.43 -4.14
N PRO A 59 3.75 16.73 -5.35
CA PRO A 59 4.21 17.90 -6.10
C PRO A 59 3.89 19.17 -5.28
N ALA A 60 4.92 19.74 -4.65
CA ALA A 60 4.81 20.71 -3.57
C ALA A 60 4.35 22.13 -4.00
N SER A 61 4.19 22.38 -5.30
CA SER A 61 3.98 23.73 -5.83
C SER A 61 2.51 24.17 -5.91
N GLU A 62 1.54 23.25 -6.04
CA GLU A 62 0.19 23.64 -6.48
C GLU A 62 -0.90 23.54 -5.42
N VAL A 63 -0.68 22.83 -4.30
CA VAL A 63 -1.76 22.55 -3.35
C VAL A 63 -1.45 23.05 -1.95
N ARG A 64 -2.09 24.17 -1.57
CA ARG A 64 -2.08 24.66 -0.19
C ARG A 64 -3.08 23.92 0.72
N ASN A 65 -4.16 23.38 0.16
CA ASN A 65 -5.30 22.82 0.91
C ASN A 65 -5.59 21.36 0.52
N TRP A 66 -4.90 20.42 1.16
CA TRP A 66 -5.28 19.00 1.08
C TRP A 66 -6.52 18.73 1.94
N LEU A 67 -7.54 18.15 1.34
CA LEU A 67 -8.80 17.80 2.01
C LEU A 67 -8.80 16.36 2.52
N GLN A 68 -8.23 15.44 1.74
CA GLN A 68 -8.29 14.02 2.03
C GLN A 68 -7.10 13.28 1.41
N GLY A 69 -6.54 12.32 2.15
CA GLY A 69 -5.52 11.41 1.64
C GLY A 69 -6.13 10.02 1.45
N ARG A 70 -5.87 9.40 0.31
CA ARG A 70 -6.16 7.98 0.07
C ARG A 70 -4.94 7.29 -0.49
N PHE A 71 -4.83 5.99 -0.26
CA PHE A 71 -3.84 5.18 -0.95
C PHE A 71 -4.47 3.86 -1.36
N PHE A 72 -3.91 3.24 -2.39
CA PHE A 72 -4.19 1.86 -2.76
C PHE A 72 -2.87 1.16 -3.05
N ILE A 73 -2.84 -0.14 -2.85
CA ILE A 73 -1.65 -0.95 -3.06
C ILE A 73 -1.92 -1.88 -4.22
N GLU A 74 -0.95 -1.96 -5.11
CA GLU A 74 -0.84 -2.98 -6.12
C GLU A 74 0.22 -4.00 -5.68
N ILE A 75 -0.18 -5.27 -5.62
CA ILE A 75 0.70 -6.40 -5.36
C ILE A 75 0.66 -7.30 -6.59
N SER A 76 1.80 -7.48 -7.25
CA SER A 76 1.94 -8.30 -8.45
C SER A 76 2.98 -9.40 -8.21
N ALA A 77 2.59 -10.65 -8.40
CA ALA A 77 3.44 -11.83 -8.30
C ALA A 77 3.64 -12.45 -9.68
N LEU A 78 4.83 -12.24 -10.26
CA LEU A 78 5.21 -12.74 -11.57
C LEU A 78 6.09 -13.98 -11.43
N PRO A 79 5.80 -15.09 -12.12
CA PRO A 79 6.69 -16.24 -12.11
C PRO A 79 7.99 -15.89 -12.83
N LEU A 80 9.13 -16.02 -12.15
CA LEU A 80 10.44 -15.81 -12.75
C LEU A 80 11.02 -17.13 -13.27
N ASP A 81 10.77 -18.22 -12.56
CA ASP A 81 11.22 -19.58 -12.88
C ASP A 81 10.24 -20.61 -12.27
N GLN A 82 10.37 -21.90 -12.57
CA GLN A 82 9.52 -22.98 -12.04
C GLN A 82 9.50 -23.04 -10.50
N LYS A 83 10.49 -22.45 -9.82
CA LYS A 83 10.64 -22.47 -8.36
C LYS A 83 10.70 -21.09 -7.71
N ARG A 84 10.71 -20.01 -8.51
CA ARG A 84 10.94 -18.63 -8.05
C ARG A 84 9.90 -17.71 -8.66
N SER A 85 9.33 -16.86 -7.82
CA SER A 85 8.40 -15.82 -8.25
C SER A 85 8.93 -14.47 -7.79
N GLN A 86 8.84 -13.47 -8.66
CA GLN A 86 9.11 -12.08 -8.33
C GLN A 86 7.86 -11.45 -7.73
N LEU A 87 8.01 -10.85 -6.56
CA LEU A 87 6.98 -10.05 -5.92
C LEU A 87 7.26 -8.58 -6.18
N PHE A 88 6.27 -7.87 -6.69
CA PHE A 88 6.27 -6.44 -6.89
C PHE A 88 5.16 -5.84 -6.03
N VAL A 89 5.48 -4.82 -5.25
CA VAL A 89 4.53 -4.07 -4.43
C VAL A 89 4.70 -2.61 -4.76
N ALA A 90 3.61 -1.94 -5.12
CA ALA A 90 3.58 -0.50 -5.38
C ALA A 90 2.45 0.13 -4.57
N ALA A 91 2.77 1.19 -3.83
CA ALA A 91 1.75 1.99 -3.15
C ALA A 91 1.47 3.24 -3.99
N HIS A 92 0.21 3.42 -4.35
CA HIS A 92 -0.27 4.60 -5.03
C HIS A 92 -0.93 5.51 -4.01
N ILE A 93 -0.29 6.64 -3.71
CA ILE A 93 -0.80 7.62 -2.76
C ILE A 93 -1.42 8.77 -3.54
N GLN A 94 -2.63 9.16 -3.16
CA GLN A 94 -3.37 10.24 -3.80
C GLN A 94 -3.87 11.24 -2.74
N GLY A 95 -3.60 12.51 -2.99
CA GLY A 95 -4.13 13.63 -2.22
C GLY A 95 -5.29 14.28 -2.94
N LYS A 96 -6.39 14.54 -2.23
CA LYS A 96 -7.51 15.34 -2.72
C LYS A 96 -7.25 16.81 -2.38
N THR A 97 -7.21 17.66 -3.39
CA THR A 97 -7.09 19.11 -3.22
C THR A 97 -8.40 19.80 -3.57
N ALA A 98 -8.66 20.97 -2.96
CA ALA A 98 -9.62 21.93 -3.49
C ALA A 98 -8.85 23.06 -4.16
N ASP A 99 -8.92 23.12 -5.49
CA ASP A 99 -8.40 24.24 -6.26
C ASP A 99 -9.51 25.29 -6.41
N PRO A 100 -9.27 26.58 -6.08
CA PRO A 100 -10.21 27.67 -6.33
C PRO A 100 -10.42 27.91 -7.85
N GLY A 101 -11.20 27.04 -8.49
CA GLY A 101 -11.61 27.17 -9.88
C GLY A 101 -12.02 25.85 -10.55
N GLN A 102 -11.38 24.73 -10.20
CA GLN A 102 -11.59 23.42 -10.85
C GLN A 102 -12.31 22.39 -9.97
N GLY A 103 -12.71 22.77 -8.75
CA GLY A 103 -13.37 21.87 -7.81
C GLY A 103 -12.38 20.95 -7.09
N THR A 104 -12.84 19.78 -6.65
CA THR A 104 -11.98 18.84 -5.93
C THR A 104 -11.38 17.78 -6.84
N ILE A 105 -10.06 17.78 -6.99
CA ILE A 105 -9.32 16.82 -7.83
C ILE A 105 -8.43 15.92 -6.96
N TRP A 106 -8.19 14.70 -7.44
CA TRP A 106 -7.21 13.77 -6.86
C TRP A 106 -5.89 13.90 -7.61
N ILE A 107 -4.82 14.19 -6.88
CA ILE A 107 -3.45 14.28 -7.39
C ILE A 107 -2.68 13.09 -6.88
N GLU A 108 -1.96 12.42 -7.76
CA GLU A 108 -1.08 11.31 -7.40
C GLU A 108 0.26 11.84 -6.91
N GLY A 109 0.71 11.30 -5.78
CA GLY A 109 2.02 11.56 -5.20
C GLY A 109 2.98 10.41 -5.47
N GLN A 110 4.26 10.73 -5.56
CA GLN A 110 5.28 9.69 -5.66
C GLN A 110 5.48 9.06 -4.28
N SER A 111 5.22 7.75 -4.14
CA SER A 111 5.49 7.03 -2.90
C SER A 111 6.97 7.12 -2.48
N ASN A 112 7.20 7.21 -1.18
CA ASN A 112 8.56 7.18 -0.61
C ASN A 112 9.03 5.76 -0.23
N GLY A 113 8.26 4.72 -0.57
CA GLY A 113 8.64 3.32 -0.34
C GLY A 113 8.27 2.78 1.05
N ARG A 114 7.76 3.61 1.97
CA ARG A 114 7.47 3.17 3.35
C ARG A 114 6.33 2.16 3.43
N LEU A 115 5.25 2.40 2.68
CA LEU A 115 4.10 1.49 2.65
C LEU A 115 4.47 0.19 1.96
N GLU A 116 5.23 0.26 0.87
CA GLU A 116 5.72 -0.90 0.14
C GLU A 116 6.61 -1.77 1.03
N ASP A 117 7.58 -1.17 1.74
CA ASP A 117 8.47 -1.89 2.65
C ASP A 117 7.69 -2.56 3.79
N GLU A 118 6.70 -1.89 4.38
CA GLU A 118 5.86 -2.47 5.45
C GLU A 118 5.08 -3.71 4.96
N ILE A 119 4.53 -3.64 3.75
CA ILE A 119 3.77 -4.74 3.14
C ILE A 119 4.70 -5.88 2.73
N ILE A 120 5.85 -5.58 2.13
CA ILE A 120 6.85 -6.58 1.77
C ILE A 120 7.34 -7.30 3.03
N ARG A 121 7.55 -6.60 4.14
CA ARG A 121 7.92 -7.22 5.43
C ARG A 121 6.81 -8.12 5.95
N GLY A 122 5.55 -7.68 5.90
CA GLY A 122 4.41 -8.50 6.31
C GLY A 122 4.26 -9.78 5.48
N LEU A 123 4.43 -9.67 4.16
CA LEU A 123 4.41 -10.79 3.23
C LEU A 123 5.59 -11.74 3.46
N ALA A 124 6.81 -11.20 3.52
CA ALA A 124 8.02 -11.99 3.76
C ALA A 124 7.96 -12.68 5.12
N GLY A 125 7.49 -12.00 6.16
CA GLY A 125 7.36 -12.58 7.49
C GLY A 125 6.41 -13.76 7.50
N LYS A 126 5.26 -13.63 6.85
CA LYS A 126 4.27 -14.70 6.77
C LYS A 126 4.69 -15.86 5.85
N ILE A 127 5.41 -15.58 4.76
CA ILE A 127 5.98 -16.61 3.86
C ILE A 127 7.10 -17.39 4.56
N LEU A 128 7.95 -16.70 5.32
CA LEU A 128 9.11 -17.30 6.00
C LEU A 128 8.76 -17.86 7.39
N GLY A 129 7.56 -17.56 7.92
CA GLY A 129 7.13 -17.93 9.27
C GLY A 129 7.86 -17.17 10.37
N ILE A 130 8.34 -15.96 10.09
CA ILE A 130 9.13 -15.11 11.00
C ILE A 130 8.38 -13.80 11.20
N ASP A 131 8.16 -13.37 12.44
CA ASP A 131 7.59 -12.04 12.72
C ASP A 131 8.65 -10.97 12.37
N LEU A 132 8.48 -10.33 11.20
CA LEU A 132 9.28 -9.19 10.75
C LEU A 132 8.63 -7.84 11.13
N SER A 133 7.60 -7.85 11.98
CA SER A 133 6.96 -6.63 12.44
C SER A 133 7.94 -5.80 13.28
N LEU A 134 7.96 -4.50 13.04
CA LEU A 134 8.74 -3.55 13.83
C LEU A 134 8.13 -3.43 15.24
N LYS A 135 8.40 -4.35 16.16
CA LYS A 135 7.96 -4.30 17.57
C LYS A 135 8.10 -2.87 18.11
N LYS A 136 6.97 -2.20 18.40
CA LYS A 136 6.63 -1.04 19.28
C LYS A 136 7.74 -0.06 19.80
N ARG A 137 8.96 -0.06 19.29
CA ARG A 137 10.10 0.70 19.84
C ARG A 137 10.30 2.07 19.22
N SER A 138 9.61 2.38 18.13
CA SER A 138 9.65 3.71 17.53
C SER A 138 8.23 4.19 17.33
N ALA A 139 7.94 5.39 17.86
CA ALA A 139 6.72 6.17 17.66
C ALA A 139 6.54 6.65 16.19
N SER A 140 6.96 5.82 15.24
CA SER A 140 6.74 5.98 13.81
C SER A 140 5.25 5.74 13.57
N ARG A 141 4.56 6.71 12.95
CA ARG A 141 3.14 6.58 12.56
C ARG A 141 2.98 5.34 11.67
N ARG A 142 2.61 4.21 12.29
CA ARG A 142 2.16 3.02 11.55
C ARG A 142 0.82 3.34 10.94
N ILE A 143 0.72 3.13 9.63
CA ILE A 143 -0.53 3.31 8.90
C ILE A 143 -1.27 1.98 8.79
N LEU A 144 -0.53 0.88 8.85
CA LEU A 144 -1.06 -0.47 8.87
C LEU A 144 -1.06 -0.99 10.30
N ASN A 145 -2.25 -1.24 10.84
CA ASN A 145 -2.46 -1.83 12.18
C ASN A 145 -2.30 -3.36 12.19
N CYS A 146 -1.48 -3.92 11.30
CA CYS A 146 -1.38 -5.37 11.18
C CYS A 146 -0.37 -5.91 12.21
N GLU A 147 -0.81 -6.87 13.01
CA GLU A 147 0.08 -7.86 13.61
C GLU A 147 0.35 -8.91 12.52
N TYR A 148 1.63 -9.19 12.24
CA TYR A 148 2.05 -10.12 11.18
C TYR A 148 2.51 -11.44 11.81
#